data_AF-A0A1N6PI67-F1
#
_entry.id   AF-A0A1N6PI67-F1
#
_cell.length_a   1.000
_cell.length_b   1.000
_cell.length_c   1.000
_cell.angle_alpha   90.00
_cell.angle_beta   90.00
_cell.angle_gamma   90.00
#
_symmetry.space_group_name_H-M   'P 1'
#
loop_
_entity.id
_entity.type
_entity.pdbx_description
1 polymer ?
#
loop_
_entity_poly.entity_id
_entity_poly.type
_entity_poly.pdbx_seq_one_letter_code
_entity_poly.pdbx_strand_id
1 'polypeptide(L)' 'MIVRWTRQAIRDRASIFDYLVAKNPLAALSIDHSFEQAAIQLGQFPHSGKIGLVLRHPRTSAASQLPPHL' A
#
# COMPACT_ATOMS: atom_id res chain seq x y z
N MET A 1 -5.58 -1.01 19.04
CA MET A 1 -4.25 -0.79 18.41
C MET A 1 -4.30 0.49 17.59
N ILE A 2 -3.20 1.24 17.44
CA ILE A 2 -3.16 2.43 16.57
C ILE A 2 -2.74 2.01 15.16
N VAL A 3 -3.60 2.25 14.16
CA VAL A 3 -3.29 2.00 12.74
C VAL A 3 -2.70 3.25 12.10
N ARG A 4 -1.59 3.10 11.36
CA ARG A 4 -0.92 4.21 10.67
C ARG A 4 -0.66 3.86 9.22
N TRP A 5 -1.04 4.76 8.33
CA TRP A 5 -0.76 4.65 6.90
C TRP A 5 0.68 5.04 6.61
N THR A 6 1.37 4.22 5.81
CA THR A 6 2.67 4.61 5.27
C THR A 6 2.48 5.59 4.11
N ARG A 7 3.50 6.40 3.81
CA ARG A 7 3.48 7.26 2.62
C ARG A 7 3.23 6.48 1.32
N GLN A 8 3.71 5.24 1.24
CA GLN A 8 3.46 4.39 0.08
C GLN A 8 1.98 4.01 -0.01
N ALA A 9 1.37 3.56 1.08
CA ALA A 9 -0.05 3.18 1.10
C ALA A 9 -0.99 4.34 0.75
N ILE A 10 -0.67 5.57 1.18
CA ILE A 10 -1.43 6.77 0.79
C ILE A 10 -1.36 6.99 -0.73
N ARG A 11 -0.16 6.86 -1.32
CA ARG A 11 0.02 7.00 -2.78
C ARG A 11 -0.68 5.89 -3.56
N ASP A 12 -0.64 4.67 -3.06
CA ASP A 12 -1.31 3.53 -3.67
C ASP A 12 -2.83 3.76 -3.67
N ARG A 13 -3.41 4.20 -2.53
CA ARG A 13 -4.83 4.55 -2.42
C ARG A 13 -5.24 5.65 -3.42
N ALA A 14 -4.46 6.73 -3.50
CA ALA A 14 -4.72 7.82 -4.45
C ALA A 14 -4.65 7.34 -5.91
N SER A 15 -3.64 6.54 -6.26
CA SER A 15 -3.47 6.01 -7.62
C SER A 15 -4.63 5.10 -8.04
N ILE A 16 -5.13 4.27 -7.13
CA ILE A 16 -6.32 3.43 -7.37
C ILE A 16 -7.56 4.31 -7.55
N PHE A 17 -7.75 5.32 -6.71
CA PHE A 17 -8.88 6.23 -6.80
C PHE A 17 -8.90 6.98 -8.14
N ASP A 18 -7.77 7.58 -8.52
CA ASP A 18 -7.62 8.33 -9.78
C ASP A 18 -7.89 7.45 -11.01
N TYR A 19 -7.45 6.18 -10.96
CA TYR A 19 -7.75 5.21 -12.03
C TYR A 19 -9.26 4.90 -12.12
N LEU A 20 -9.92 4.74 -10.97
CA LEU A 20 -11.34 4.36 -10.91
C LEU A 20 -12.26 5.52 -11.22
N VAL A 21 -11.98 6.74 -10.75
CA VAL A 21 -12.88 7.89 -10.91
C VAL A 21 -13.10 8.25 -12.38
N ALA A 22 -12.08 8.06 -13.22
CA ALA A 22 -12.16 8.26 -14.66
C ALA A 22 -13.10 7.26 -15.37
N LYS A 23 -13.42 6.13 -14.73
CA LYS A 23 -14.23 5.03 -15.31
C LYS A 23 -15.60 4.92 -14.65
N ASN A 24 -15.63 4.99 -13.33
CA ASN A 24 -16.83 4.89 -12.51
C ASN A 24 -16.59 5.59 -11.15
N PRO A 25 -17.07 6.83 -10.98
CA PRO A 25 -16.91 7.57 -9.73
C PRO A 25 -17.52 6.88 -8.51
N LEU A 26 -18.64 6.16 -8.67
CA LEU A 26 -19.25 5.42 -7.55
C LEU A 26 -18.38 4.25 -7.11
N ALA A 27 -17.72 3.56 -8.05
CA ALA A 27 -16.77 2.50 -7.72
C ALA A 27 -15.54 3.05 -6.98
N ALA A 28 -15.05 4.23 -7.37
CA ALA A 28 -13.93 4.90 -6.69
C ALA A 28 -14.27 5.19 -5.22
N LEU A 29 -15.45 5.76 -4.95
CA LEU A 29 -15.92 6.02 -3.59
C LEU A 29 -16.12 4.72 -2.78
N SER A 30 -16.73 3.70 -3.39
CA SER A 30 -16.96 2.41 -2.73
C SER A 30 -15.66 1.73 -2.31
N ILE A 31 -14.65 1.75 -3.18
CA ILE A 31 -13.32 1.21 -2.87
C ILE A 31 -12.62 2.04 -1.78
N ASP A 32 -12.70 3.36 -1.86
CA ASP A 32 -12.08 4.25 -0.88
C ASP A 32 -12.61 4.02 0.54
N HIS A 33 -13.94 3.87 0.65
CA HIS A 33 -14.61 3.55 1.91
C HIS A 33 -14.27 2.15 2.42
N SER A 34 -14.15 1.16 1.52
CA SER A 34 -13.77 -0.21 1.90
C SER A 34 -12.37 -0.25 2.55
N PHE A 35 -11.42 0.56 2.05
CA PHE A 35 -10.09 0.68 2.67
C PHE A 35 -10.16 1.28 4.08
N GLU A 36 -10.99 2.30 4.28
CA GLU A 36 -11.17 2.93 5.59
C GLU A 36 -11.79 1.97 6.60
N GLN A 37 -12.86 1.26 6.21
CA GLN A 37 -13.50 0.23 7.04
C GLN A 37 -12.52 -0.87 7.43
N ALA A 38 -11.71 -1.36 6.50
CA ALA A 38 -10.69 -2.36 6.78
C ALA A 38 -9.64 -1.84 7.79
N ALA A 39 -9.21 -0.58 7.68
CA ALA A 39 -8.29 0.02 8.63
C ALA A 39 -8.90 0.17 10.05
N ILE A 40 -10.18 0.53 10.15
CA ILE A 40 -10.91 0.58 11.43
C ILE A 40 -10.98 -0.83 12.04
N GLN A 41 -11.35 -1.83 11.24
CA GLN A 41 -11.44 -3.22 11.68
C GLN A 41 -10.09 -3.74 12.17
N LEU A 42 -8.98 -3.40 11.48
CA LEU A 42 -7.64 -3.79 11.91
C LEU A 42 -7.25 -3.17 13.26
N GLY A 43 -7.71 -1.95 13.55
CA GLY A 43 -7.50 -1.31 14.85
C GLY A 43 -8.16 -2.06 16.02
N GLN A 44 -9.30 -2.71 15.74
CA GLN A 44 -10.07 -3.54 16.67
C GLN A 44 -9.56 -4.98 16.74
N PHE A 45 -9.19 -5.56 15.60
CA PHE A 45 -8.75 -6.95 15.45
C PHE A 45 -7.41 -7.03 14.71
N PRO A 46 -6.28 -6.74 15.39
CA PRO A 46 -4.95 -6.65 14.76
C PRO A 46 -4.48 -7.91 14.04
N HIS A 47 -4.98 -9.08 14.44
CA HIS A 47 -4.57 -10.39 13.90
C HIS A 47 -5.61 -10.99 12.94
N SER A 48 -6.55 -10.18 12.45
CA SER A 48 -7.59 -10.62 11.49
C SER A 48 -7.05 -10.89 10.08
N GLY A 49 -5.86 -10.37 9.75
CA GLY A 49 -5.22 -10.58 8.45
C GLY A 49 -4.44 -11.89 8.35
N LYS A 50 -4.34 -12.44 7.13
CA LYS A 50 -3.43 -13.55 6.84
C LYS A 50 -2.01 -13.04 6.61
N ILE A 51 -1.02 -13.81 7.01
CA ILE A 51 0.39 -13.54 6.70
C ILE A 51 0.56 -13.56 5.18
N GLY A 52 1.20 -12.52 4.63
CA GLY A 52 1.50 -12.43 3.21
C GLY A 52 2.48 -13.51 2.78
N LEU A 53 2.18 -14.18 1.65
CA LEU A 53 3.01 -15.27 1.10
C LEU A 53 4.21 -14.77 0.28
N VAL A 54 4.17 -13.51 -0.17
CA VAL A 54 5.22 -12.91 -0.99
C VAL A 54 6.08 -12.03 -0.11
N LEU A 55 7.35 -12.42 0.04
CA LEU A 55 8.34 -11.59 0.72
C LEU A 55 8.53 -10.30 -0.07
N ARG A 56 8.57 -9.15 0.62
CA ARG A 56 9.02 -7.90 0.01
C ARG A 56 10.43 -8.12 -0.52
N HIS A 57 10.62 -8.00 -1.84
CA HIS A 57 11.96 -8.03 -2.42
C HIS A 57 12.75 -6.85 -1.86
N PRO A 58 13.94 -7.08 -1.27
CA PRO A 58 14.81 -5.98 -0.90
C PRO A 58 15.11 -5.18 -2.17
N ARG A 59 14.79 -3.88 -2.17
CA ARG A 59 15.29 -3.00 -3.23
C ARG A 59 16.79 -2.91 -3.04
N THR A 60 17.54 -3.68 -3.79
CA THR A 60 18.99 -3.54 -3.88
C THR A 60 19.28 -2.11 -4.31
N SER A 61 19.65 -1.27 -3.35
CA SER A 61 20.29 0.00 -3.63
C SER A 61 21.66 -0.36 -4.19
N ALA A 62 21.76 -0.45 -5.52
CA ALA A 62 23.03 -0.49 -6.23
C ALA A 62 23.72 0.88 -6.08
N ALA A 63 24.17 1.17 -4.86
CA ALA A 63 25.03 2.27 -4.51
C ALA A 63 26.26 1.69 -3.81
N SER A 64 26.99 0.85 -4.54
CA SER A 64 28.39 0.57 -4.26
C SER A 64 29.07 0.12 -5.56
N GLN A 65 29.67 1.13 -6.20
CA GLN A 65 31.03 1.09 -6.72
C GLN A 65 31.25 0.24 -7.98
N LEU A 66 31.28 0.97 -9.10
CA LEU A 66 32.12 0.66 -10.26
C LEU A 66 33.50 0.13 -9.82
N PRO A 67 34.08 -0.87 -10.51
CA PRO A 67 35.49 -1.16 -10.36
C PRO A 67 36.30 0.00 -10.96
N PRO A 68 37.33 0.53 -10.26
CA PRO A 68 38.37 1.28 -10.96
C PRO A 68 39.14 0.25 -11.78
N HIS A 69 39.02 0.36 -13.10
CA HIS A 69 39.94 -0.28 -14.01
C HIS A 69 41.30 0.43 -13.84
N LEU A 70 42.26 -0.29 -13.27
CA LEU A 70 43.70 -0.13 -13.51
C LEU A 70 44.23 -1.51 -13.88
#